data_AF-A0A942WAB0-F1
#
_entry.id   AF-A0A942WAB0-F1
#
_cell.length_a   1.000
_cell.length_b   1.000
_cell.length_c   1.000
_cell.angle_alpha   90.00
_cell.angle_beta   90.00
_cell.angle_gamma   90.00
#
_symmetry.space_group_name_H-M   'P 1'
#
loop_
_entity.id
_entity.type
_entity.pdbx_description
1 polymer ?
#
loop_
_entity_poly.entity_id
_entity_poly.type
_entity_poly.pdbx_seq_one_letter_code
_entity_poly.pdbx_strand_id
1 'polypeptide(L)'
;MKQTDAMKQAAFEGLMREHGFQYLGATTYDGNFIYQRTWRRTDNVAFYGPMESTYKITAYISYGVPIIQLFQDGRALGTRDYSSPKRAMNAIKEIIRCAGYEM
;
A
#
# COMPACT_ATOMS: atom_id res chain seq x y z
N MET A 1 -22.38 -13.32 11.12
CA MET A 1 -22.78 -12.06 10.46
C MET A 1 -21.77 -11.74 9.37
N LYS A 2 -22.19 -11.62 8.09
CA LYS A 2 -21.27 -11.17 7.02
C LYS A 2 -21.00 -9.67 7.23
N GLN A 3 -19.74 -9.25 7.13
CA GLN A 3 -19.39 -7.82 7.22
C GLN A 3 -19.99 -7.07 6.03
N THR A 4 -20.59 -5.90 6.29
CA THR A 4 -21.06 -4.99 5.23
C THR A 4 -19.89 -4.23 4.60
N ASP A 5 -20.09 -3.68 3.42
CA ASP A 5 -19.05 -2.92 2.73
C ASP A 5 -18.62 -1.68 3.51
N ALA A 6 -19.57 -1.00 4.18
CA ALA A 6 -19.28 0.12 5.08
C ALA A 6 -18.38 -0.28 6.26
N MET A 7 -18.61 -1.46 6.87
CA MET A 7 -17.74 -1.97 7.93
C MET A 7 -16.32 -2.27 7.42
N LYS A 8 -16.21 -2.83 6.21
CA LYS A 8 -14.91 -3.10 5.60
C LYS A 8 -14.18 -1.81 5.24
N GLN A 9 -14.91 -0.79 4.79
CA GLN A 9 -14.33 0.52 4.50
C GLN A 9 -13.78 1.18 5.76
N ALA A 10 -14.57 1.28 6.83
CA ALA A 10 -14.10 1.82 8.10
C ALA A 10 -12.88 1.05 8.64
N ALA A 11 -12.89 -0.29 8.56
CA ALA A 11 -11.77 -1.12 8.96
C ALA A 11 -10.51 -0.88 8.10
N PHE A 12 -10.68 -0.69 6.79
CA PHE A 12 -9.59 -0.39 5.88
C PHE A 12 -8.94 0.97 6.19
N GLU A 13 -9.75 2.01 6.34
CA GLU A 13 -9.26 3.36 6.66
C GLU A 13 -8.53 3.39 8.01
N GLY A 14 -9.05 2.68 9.01
CA GLY A 14 -8.40 2.51 10.30
C GLY A 14 -7.02 1.87 10.18
N LEU A 15 -6.92 0.75 9.45
CA LEU A 15 -5.65 0.07 9.20
C LEU A 15 -4.64 0.92 8.42
N MET A 16 -5.10 1.70 7.44
CA MET A 16 -4.23 2.62 6.70
C MET A 16 -3.61 3.66 7.64
N ARG A 17 -4.42 4.30 8.49
CA ARG A 17 -3.93 5.29 9.47
C ARG A 17 -2.99 4.67 10.50
N GLU A 18 -3.37 3.51 11.06
CA GLU A 18 -2.56 2.78 12.06
C GLU A 18 -1.16 2.43 11.52
N HIS A 19 -1.08 2.06 10.25
CA HIS A 19 0.18 1.68 9.59
C HIS A 19 0.85 2.82 8.81
N GLY A 20 0.53 4.07 9.15
CA GLY A 20 1.27 5.25 8.66
C GLY A 20 1.04 5.58 7.19
N PHE A 21 -0.02 5.07 6.57
CA PHE A 21 -0.45 5.55 5.25
C PHE A 21 -1.12 6.91 5.39
N GLN A 22 -0.78 7.81 4.48
CA GLN A 22 -1.31 9.16 4.40
C GLN A 22 -2.40 9.23 3.34
N TYR A 23 -3.47 9.96 3.61
CA TYR A 23 -4.46 10.26 2.59
C TYR A 23 -3.86 11.20 1.54
N LEU A 24 -3.96 10.82 0.26
CA LEU A 24 -3.33 11.55 -0.85
C LEU A 24 -4.07 12.84 -1.22
N GLY A 25 -5.21 13.14 -0.59
CA GLY A 25 -6.07 14.25 -1.00
C GLY A 25 -6.83 13.99 -2.31
N ALA A 26 -6.71 12.78 -2.87
CA ALA A 26 -7.36 12.37 -4.11
C ALA A 26 -8.30 11.19 -3.89
N THR A 27 -9.34 11.16 -4.72
CA THR A 27 -10.28 10.04 -4.82
C THR A 27 -10.08 9.30 -6.13
N THR A 28 -10.40 8.02 -6.12
CA THR A 28 -10.62 7.24 -7.34
C THR A 28 -11.82 7.80 -8.13
N TYR A 29 -12.00 7.34 -9.38
CA TYR A 29 -13.16 7.70 -10.20
C TYR A 29 -14.50 7.42 -9.46
N ASP A 30 -14.56 6.31 -8.73
CA ASP A 30 -15.74 5.91 -7.93
C ASP A 30 -15.83 6.63 -6.56
N GLY A 31 -15.02 7.66 -6.32
CA GLY A 31 -15.07 8.48 -5.11
C GLY A 31 -14.33 7.91 -3.89
N ASN A 32 -13.67 6.75 -4.01
CA ASN A 32 -12.96 6.15 -2.86
C ASN A 32 -11.64 6.86 -2.56
N PHE A 33 -11.36 7.12 -1.29
CA PHE A 33 -10.12 7.76 -0.84
C PHE A 33 -8.89 6.91 -1.16
N ILE A 34 -7.85 7.58 -1.68
CA ILE A 34 -6.56 6.95 -1.98
C ILE A 34 -5.59 7.25 -0.83
N TYR A 35 -5.05 6.19 -0.26
CA TYR A 35 -4.00 6.21 0.74
C TYR A 35 -2.66 5.88 0.11
N GLN A 36 -1.58 6.46 0.61
CA GLN A 36 -0.23 6.21 0.12
C GLN A 36 0.76 6.09 1.28
N ARG A 37 1.74 5.21 1.11
CA ARG A 37 2.96 5.20 1.91
C ARG A 37 4.16 4.92 1.00
N THR A 38 5.28 5.56 1.31
CA THR A 38 6.54 5.38 0.60
C THR A 38 7.62 4.99 1.60
N TRP A 39 8.36 3.94 1.28
CA TRP A 39 9.55 3.49 1.96
C TRP A 39 10.77 3.87 1.12
N ARG A 40 11.87 4.19 1.81
CA ARG A 40 13.14 4.53 1.19
C ARG A 40 14.22 3.63 1.77
N ARG A 41 15.15 3.20 0.93
CA ARG A 41 16.36 2.49 1.32
C ARG A 41 17.52 3.05 0.53
N THR A 42 18.69 3.12 1.16
CA THR A 42 19.94 3.45 0.47
C THR A 42 20.83 2.23 0.50
N ASP A 43 21.21 1.76 -0.69
CA ASP A 43 22.11 0.64 -0.87
C ASP A 43 23.44 1.12 -1.46
N ASN A 44 24.54 0.47 -1.10
CA ASN A 44 25.82 0.70 -1.75
C ASN A 44 25.96 -0.23 -2.94
N VAL A 45 25.89 0.32 -4.15
CA VAL A 45 26.06 -0.44 -5.39
C VAL A 45 27.53 -0.40 -5.79
N ALA A 46 28.12 -1.57 -6.04
CA ALA A 46 29.51 -1.66 -6.48
C ALA A 46 29.74 -0.75 -7.70
N PHE A 47 30.83 0.03 -7.66
CA PHE A 47 31.24 1.00 -8.71
C PHE A 47 30.36 2.25 -8.88
N TYR A 48 29.14 2.28 -8.33
CA TYR A 48 28.22 3.42 -8.45
C TYR A 48 28.01 4.19 -7.13
N GLY A 49 28.42 3.61 -6.00
CA GLY A 49 28.30 4.24 -4.69
C GLY A 49 26.88 4.14 -4.10
N PRO A 50 26.53 5.03 -3.17
CA PRO A 50 25.21 5.04 -2.53
C PRO A 50 24.10 5.35 -3.54
N MET A 51 23.11 4.47 -3.62
CA MET A 51 21.94 4.61 -4.48
C MET A 51 20.67 4.54 -3.63
N GLU A 52 19.83 5.57 -3.71
CA GLU A 52 18.52 5.57 -3.07
C GLU A 52 17.53 4.79 -3.95
N SER A 53 16.80 3.87 -3.34
CA SER A 53 15.66 3.20 -3.94
C SER A 53 14.41 3.44 -3.09
N THR A 54 13.27 3.51 -3.75
CA THR A 54 11.98 3.83 -3.17
C THR A 54 10.97 2.75 -3.50
N TYR A 55 10.18 2.38 -2.51
CA TYR A 55 9.00 1.52 -2.70
C TYR A 55 7.77 2.30 -2.29
N LYS A 56 6.81 2.45 -3.19
CA LYS A 56 5.58 3.20 -2.93
C LYS A 56 4.39 2.28 -3.11
N ILE A 57 3.48 2.35 -2.17
CA ILE A 57 2.19 1.66 -2.24
C ILE A 57 1.09 2.71 -2.21
N THR A 58 0.17 2.62 -3.17
CA THR A 58 -1.12 3.29 -3.10
C THR A 58 -2.21 2.25 -2.83
N ALA A 59 -3.17 2.61 -1.99
CA ALA A 59 -4.18 1.70 -1.49
C ALA A 59 -5.54 2.41 -1.43
N TYR A 60 -6.58 1.75 -1.91
CA TYR A 60 -7.97 2.19 -1.75
C TYR A 60 -8.87 0.98 -1.58
N ILE A 61 -10.13 1.20 -1.21
CA ILE A 61 -11.13 0.14 -1.12
C ILE A 61 -12.30 0.50 -2.03
N SER A 62 -12.78 -0.45 -2.83
CA SER A 62 -13.94 -0.27 -3.70
C SER A 62 -14.88 -1.46 -3.50
N TYR A 63 -16.17 -1.20 -3.24
CA TYR A 63 -17.19 -2.23 -2.98
C TYR A 63 -16.73 -3.31 -1.98
N GLY A 64 -16.06 -2.89 -0.90
CA GLY A 64 -15.56 -3.81 0.14
C GLY A 64 -14.33 -4.65 -0.26
N VAL A 65 -13.72 -4.38 -1.42
CA VAL A 65 -12.51 -5.03 -1.93
C VAL A 65 -11.33 -4.04 -1.87
N PRO A 66 -10.35 -4.26 -0.97
CA PRO A 66 -9.11 -3.51 -0.96
C PRO A 66 -8.31 -3.74 -2.24
N ILE A 67 -7.85 -2.66 -2.86
CA ILE A 67 -7.03 -2.64 -4.06
C ILE A 67 -5.72 -1.92 -3.74
N ILE A 68 -4.61 -2.60 -3.99
CA ILE A 68 -3.25 -2.19 -3.66
C ILE A 68 -2.44 -2.10 -4.95
N GLN A 69 -1.86 -0.94 -5.24
CA GLN A 69 -0.97 -0.74 -6.37
C GLN A 69 0.45 -0.53 -5.87
N LEU A 70 1.40 -1.17 -6.56
CA LEU A 70 2.79 -1.25 -6.15
C LEU A 70 3.67 -0.50 -7.13
N PHE A 71 4.61 0.28 -6.61
CA PHE A 71 5.59 1.02 -7.40
C PHE A 71 6.98 0.87 -6.79
N GLN A 72 7.99 0.71 -7.63
CA GLN A 72 9.39 0.76 -7.23
C GLN A 72 10.13 1.74 -8.13
N ASP A 73 10.81 2.72 -7.53
CA ASP A 73 11.55 3.77 -8.24
C ASP A 73 10.69 4.48 -9.31
N GLY A 74 9.44 4.74 -8.95
CA GLY A 74 8.44 5.37 -9.82
C GLY A 74 7.81 4.45 -10.87
N ARG A 75 8.30 3.22 -11.05
CA ARG A 75 7.76 2.24 -12.01
C ARG A 75 6.67 1.40 -11.38
N ALA A 76 5.55 1.24 -12.08
CA ALA A 76 4.48 0.36 -11.65
C ALA A 76 4.92 -1.11 -11.72
N LEU A 77 4.73 -1.86 -10.63
CA LEU A 77 5.01 -3.30 -10.54
C LEU A 77 3.75 -4.15 -10.71
N GLY A 78 2.58 -3.58 -10.42
CA GLY A 78 1.29 -4.23 -10.60
C GLY A 78 0.26 -3.82 -9.56
N THR A 79 -0.93 -4.36 -9.74
CA THR A 79 -2.10 -4.13 -8.87
C THR A 79 -2.56 -5.46 -8.28
N ARG A 80 -2.98 -5.45 -7.02
CA ARG A 80 -3.50 -6.62 -6.30
C ARG A 80 -4.77 -6.26 -5.57
N ASP A 81 -5.78 -7.11 -5.68
CA ASP A 81 -7.00 -7.05 -4.91
C ASP A 81 -6.98 -8.12 -3.80
N TYR A 82 -7.68 -7.86 -2.70
CA TYR A 82 -7.73 -8.77 -1.57
C TYR A 82 -9.16 -8.96 -1.07
N SER A 83 -9.41 -10.13 -0.47
CA SER A 83 -10.72 -10.48 0.06
C SER A 83 -11.13 -9.70 1.33
N SER A 84 -10.18 -9.08 2.03
CA SER A 84 -10.45 -8.30 3.24
C SER A 84 -9.35 -7.28 3.56
N PRO A 85 -9.66 -6.19 4.29
CA PRO A 85 -8.68 -5.18 4.69
C PRO A 85 -7.51 -5.75 5.49
N LYS A 86 -7.77 -6.67 6.41
CA LYS A 86 -6.73 -7.35 7.21
C LYS A 86 -5.78 -8.17 6.34
N ARG A 87 -6.32 -8.89 5.34
CA ARG A 87 -5.50 -9.68 4.41
C ARG A 87 -4.63 -8.77 3.54
N ALA A 88 -5.18 -7.66 3.06
CA ALA A 88 -4.44 -6.65 2.31
C ALA A 88 -3.26 -6.11 3.14
N MET A 89 -3.50 -5.74 4.40
CA MET A 89 -2.45 -5.22 5.28
C MET A 89 -1.35 -6.25 5.59
N ASN A 90 -1.72 -7.51 5.85
CA ASN A 90 -0.73 -8.57 6.03
C ASN A 90 0.11 -8.77 4.77
N ALA A 91 -0.52 -8.75 3.59
CA ALA A 91 0.19 -8.87 2.33
C ALA A 91 1.12 -7.67 2.06
N ILE A 92 0.71 -6.45 2.42
CA ILE A 92 1.57 -5.26 2.35
C ILE A 92 2.84 -5.46 3.19
N LYS A 93 2.70 -5.88 4.46
CA LYS A 93 3.85 -6.14 5.34
C LYS A 93 4.81 -7.16 4.73
N GLU A 94 4.27 -8.28 4.22
CA GLU A 94 5.10 -9.29 3.56
C GLU A 94 5.75 -8.80 2.27
N ILE A 95 5.06 -7.97 1.48
CA ILE A 95 5.64 -7.38 0.25
C ILE A 95 6.83 -6.49 0.60
N ILE A 96 6.66 -5.60 1.58
CA ILE A 96 7.72 -4.66 2.01
C ILE A 96 8.90 -5.42 2.62
N ARG A 97 8.64 -6.44 3.45
CA ARG A 97 9.66 -7.34 4.01
C ARG A 97 10.44 -8.07 2.92
N CYS A 98 9.74 -8.71 1.97
CA CYS A 98 10.38 -9.44 0.87
C CYS A 98 11.13 -8.51 -0.11
N ALA A 99 10.69 -7.27 -0.27
CA ALA A 99 11.40 -6.26 -1.04
C ALA A 99 12.60 -5.66 -0.28
N GLY A 100 12.75 -5.97 1.02
CA GLY A 100 13.84 -5.53 1.87
C GLY A 100 13.74 -4.08 2.34
N TYR A 101 12.53 -3.51 2.42
CA TYR A 101 12.29 -2.15 2.92
C TYR A 101 11.83 -2.13 4.39
N GLU A 102 11.64 -3.31 4.99
CA GLU A 102 11.52 -3.53 6.44
C GLU A 102 12.59 -4.55 6.86
N MET A 103 13.34 -4.22 7.91
CA MET A 103 14.26 -5.13 8.61
C MET A 103 13.58 -5.71 9.85
#